data_AF-A0A7J5E9M9-F1
#
_entry.id   AF-A0A7J5E9M9-F1
#
_cell.length_a   1.000
_cell.length_b   1.000
_cell.length_c   1.000
_cell.angle_alpha   90.00
_cell.angle_beta   90.00
_cell.angle_gamma   90.00
#
_symmetry.space_group_name_H-M   'P 1'
#
loop_
_entity.id
_entity.type
_entity.pdbx_description
1 polymer ?
#
loop_
_entity_poly.entity_id
_entity_poly.type
_entity_poly.pdbx_seq_one_letter_code
_entity_poly.pdbx_strand_id
1 'polypeptide(L)'
;MHLIWNDLTHVYAENHKKYLKHLNTIKLDSIMNKLAEISELDYFSSEIAVDKNDNYYLIDYVNDQCDMRLKSKHFDGVPDEIVEYFILRMAELIKRI
;
A
#
# COMPACT_ATOMS: atom_id res chain seq x y z
N MET A 1 -1.68 4.82 2.68
CA MET A 1 -2.58 4.61 1.53
C MET A 1 -2.69 3.12 1.32
N HIS A 2 -3.90 2.59 1.22
CA HIS A 2 -4.13 1.15 1.19
C HIS A 2 -4.55 0.72 -0.21
N LEU A 3 -3.96 -0.35 -0.71
CA LEU A 3 -4.32 -0.98 -1.97
C LEU A 3 -4.80 -2.40 -1.68
N ILE A 4 -5.64 -2.92 -2.58
CA ILE A 4 -6.12 -4.29 -2.56
C ILE A 4 -5.43 -5.03 -3.69
N TRP A 5 -4.65 -6.03 -3.30
CA TRP A 5 -3.91 -6.88 -4.21
C TRP A 5 -4.52 -8.28 -4.16
N ASN A 6 -4.60 -8.94 -5.31
CA ASN A 6 -5.11 -10.30 -5.41
C ASN A 6 -3.95 -11.28 -5.34
N ASP A 7 -3.97 -12.18 -4.36
CA ASP A 7 -2.91 -13.17 -4.09
C ASP A 7 -2.79 -14.26 -5.15
N LEU A 8 -3.84 -14.49 -5.95
CA LEU A 8 -3.83 -15.51 -7.00
C LEU A 8 -3.40 -14.95 -8.36
N THR A 9 -3.82 -13.72 -8.67
CA THR A 9 -3.51 -13.10 -9.97
C THR A 9 -2.32 -12.15 -9.90
N HIS A 10 -1.91 -11.76 -8.70
CA HIS A 10 -0.91 -10.74 -8.40
C HIS A 10 -1.25 -9.36 -8.97
N VAL A 11 -2.53 -9.07 -9.18
CA VAL A 11 -2.99 -7.80 -9.77
C VAL A 11 -3.61 -6.91 -8.71
N TYR A 12 -3.28 -5.63 -8.73
CA TYR A 12 -3.97 -4.60 -7.95
C TYR A 12 -5.39 -4.36 -8.48
N ALA A 13 -6.38 -4.37 -7.59
CA ALA A 13 -7.80 -4.21 -7.95
C ALA A 13 -8.13 -2.80 -8.46
N GLU A 14 -8.84 -2.68 -9.58
CA GLU A 14 -9.19 -1.36 -10.15
C GLU A 14 -10.09 -0.50 -9.25
N ASN A 15 -10.93 -1.12 -8.40
CA ASN A 15 -11.87 -0.40 -7.54
C ASN A 15 -11.56 -0.60 -6.05
N HIS A 16 -10.34 -0.24 -5.64
CA HIS A 16 -9.88 -0.35 -4.25
C HIS A 16 -10.86 0.28 -3.25
N LYS A 17 -11.45 1.44 -3.57
CA LYS A 17 -12.38 2.16 -2.68
C LYS A 17 -13.59 1.32 -2.26
N LYS A 18 -14.11 0.47 -3.16
CA LYS A 18 -15.24 -0.40 -2.84
C LYS A 18 -14.88 -1.42 -1.77
N TYR A 19 -13.72 -2.06 -1.91
CA TYR A 19 -13.25 -3.08 -0.98
C TYR A 19 -12.78 -2.48 0.34
N LEU A 20 -12.07 -1.35 0.29
CA LEU A 20 -11.60 -0.64 1.49
C LEU A 20 -12.73 -0.16 2.40
N LYS A 21 -13.93 0.12 1.87
CA LYS A 21 -15.11 0.48 2.69
C LYS A 21 -15.50 -0.60 3.70
N HIS A 22 -15.10 -1.84 3.47
CA HIS A 22 -15.38 -2.96 4.34
C HIS A 22 -14.23 -3.26 5.31
N LEU A 23 -13.13 -2.52 5.24
CA LEU A 23 -11.97 -2.70 6.09
C LEU A 23 -11.87 -1.58 7.13
N ASN A 24 -11.34 -1.91 8.31
CA ASN A 24 -11.02 -0.92 9.32
C ASN A 24 -9.69 -0.24 8.98
N THR A 25 -9.76 0.83 8.18
CA THR A 25 -8.57 1.58 7.74
C THR A 25 -7.81 2.22 8.89
N ILE A 26 -8.49 2.58 10.00
CA ILE A 26 -7.83 3.12 11.20
C ILE A 26 -6.91 2.06 11.82
N LYS A 27 -7.36 0.81 11.87
CA LYS A 27 -6.55 -0.31 12.36
C LYS A 27 -5.36 -0.59 11.43
N LEU A 28 -5.56 -0.53 10.11
CA LEU A 28 -4.47 -0.66 9.13
C LEU A 28 -3.44 0.47 9.30
N ASP A 29 -3.88 1.72 9.45
CA ASP A 29 -2.99 2.86 9.67
C ASP A 29 -2.19 2.69 10.98
N SER A 30 -2.82 2.19 12.04
CA SER A 30 -2.15 1.89 13.31
C SER A 30 -1.05 0.82 13.15
N ILE A 31 -1.32 -0.25 12.39
CA ILE A 31 -0.32 -1.28 12.07
C ILE A 31 0.84 -0.66 11.30
N MET A 32 0.56 0.09 10.24
CA MET A 32 1.60 0.74 9.42
C MET A 32 2.45 1.72 10.23
N ASN A 33 1.85 2.52 11.10
CA ASN A 33 2.59 3.43 11.98
C ASN A 33 3.50 2.65 12.95
N LYS A 34 3.04 1.51 13.46
CA LYS A 34 3.87 0.69 14.34
C LYS A 34 5.04 0.05 13.59
N LEU A 35 4.84 -0.36 12.34
CA LEU A 35 5.91 -0.86 11.47
C LEU A 35 6.93 0.23 11.18
N ALA A 36 6.49 1.46 10.91
CA ALA A 36 7.39 2.61 10.70
C ALA A 36 8.24 2.88 11.96
N GLU A 37 7.63 2.87 13.15
CA GLU A 37 8.33 3.06 14.43
C GLU A 37 9.40 1.99 14.68
N ILE A 38 9.08 0.72 14.40
CA ILE A 38 10.01 -0.40 14.66
C ILE A 38 11.11 -0.49 13.60
N SER A 39 10.79 -0.22 12.33
CA SER A 39 11.73 -0.31 11.22
C SER A 39 12.59 0.94 11.03
N GLU A 40 12.18 2.07 11.63
CA GLU A 40 12.78 3.39 11.41
C GLU A 40 12.75 3.85 9.94
N LEU A 41 11.85 3.28 9.12
CA LEU A 41 11.69 3.63 7.73
C LEU A 41 10.56 4.64 7.51
N ASP A 42 10.88 5.71 6.79
CA ASP A 42 9.90 6.71 6.33
C ASP A 42 9.14 6.25 5.07
N TYR A 43 9.70 5.29 4.34
CA TYR A 43 9.15 4.78 3.08
C TYR A 43 9.31 3.27 2.98
N PHE A 44 8.17 2.58 2.98
CA PHE A 44 8.07 1.14 2.78
C PHE A 44 6.64 0.75 2.39
N SER A 45 6.48 -0.50 1.98
CA SER A 45 5.18 -1.14 1.82
C SER A 45 5.09 -2.39 2.69
N SER A 46 3.88 -2.90 2.89
CA SER A 46 3.65 -4.12 3.66
C SER A 46 2.41 -4.83 3.13
N GLU A 47 2.39 -6.15 3.25
CA GLU A 47 1.25 -6.98 2.85
C GLU A 47 0.50 -7.49 4.08
N ILE A 48 -0.79 -7.17 4.15
CA ILE A 48 -1.65 -7.52 5.27
C ILE A 48 -2.86 -8.28 4.73
N ALA A 49 -3.00 -9.54 5.14
CA ALA A 49 -4.19 -10.32 4.88
C ALA A 49 -5.24 -10.07 5.98
N VAL A 50 -6.51 -9.96 5.59
CA VAL A 50 -7.63 -9.79 6.52
C VAL A 50 -8.59 -10.96 6.35
N ASP A 51 -8.89 -11.67 7.43
CA ASP A 51 -9.85 -12.78 7.40
C ASP A 51 -11.31 -12.29 7.52
N LYS A 52 -12.25 -13.22 7.39
CA LYS A 52 -13.70 -12.95 7.51
C LYS A 52 -14.16 -12.47 8.89
N ASN A 53 -13.29 -12.54 9.90
CA ASN A 53 -13.58 -12.14 11.29
C ASN A 53 -12.86 -10.83 11.65
N ASP A 54 -12.34 -10.08 10.68
CA ASP A 54 -11.53 -8.87 10.89
C ASP A 54 -10.25 -9.11 11.74
N ASN A 55 -9.67 -10.32 11.62
CA ASN A 55 -8.30 -10.55 12.07
C ASN A 55 -7.32 -10.14 10.97
N TYR A 56 -6.22 -9.49 11.38
CA TYR A 56 -5.23 -8.91 10.49
C TYR A 56 -3.93 -9.68 10.65
N TYR A 57 -3.41 -10.19 9.55
CA TYR A 57 -2.21 -11.01 9.50
C TYR A 57 -1.18 -10.31 8.63
N LEU A 58 -0.03 -10.03 9.22
CA LEU A 58 1.11 -9.49 8.50
C LEU A 58 1.77 -10.64 7.72
N ILE A 59 1.72 -10.56 6.39
CA ILE A 59 2.30 -11.57 5.50
C ILE A 59 3.72 -11.17 5.16
N ASP A 60 3.89 -9.92 4.72
CA ASP A 60 5.19 -9.32 4.48
C ASP A 60 5.36 -8.07 5.34
N TYR A 61 6.39 -8.09 6.18
CA TYR A 61 6.56 -7.15 7.28
C TYR A 61 6.93 -5.76 6.76
N VAL A 62 7.97 -5.65 5.94
CA VAL A 62 8.48 -4.40 5.37
C VAL A 62 9.11 -4.72 4.02
N ASN A 63 8.59 -4.10 2.97
CA ASN A 63 9.12 -4.16 1.62
C ASN A 63 9.79 -2.84 1.25
N ASP A 64 11.11 -2.93 1.03
CA ASP A 64 11.96 -1.94 0.38
C ASP A 64 12.77 -2.66 -0.71
N GLN A 65 12.54 -2.44 -2.00
CA GLN A 65 11.78 -1.32 -2.60
C GLN A 65 10.29 -1.61 -2.79
N CYS A 66 9.44 -0.59 -2.63
CA CYS A 66 8.02 -0.68 -3.00
C CYS A 66 7.86 -0.84 -4.52
N ASP A 67 6.83 -1.58 -4.95
CA ASP A 67 6.48 -1.64 -6.37
C ASP A 67 5.94 -0.26 -6.83
N MET A 68 6.54 0.27 -7.90
CA MET A 68 6.17 1.54 -8.53
C MET A 68 5.97 1.39 -10.04
N ARG A 69 5.82 0.16 -10.53
CA ARG A 69 5.52 -0.10 -11.95
C ARG A 69 4.12 0.43 -12.26
N LEU A 70 4.01 1.25 -13.30
CA LEU A 70 2.74 1.80 -13.77
C LEU A 70 1.86 0.69 -14.35
N LYS A 71 0.61 0.61 -13.91
CA LYS A 71 -0.37 -0.35 -14.40
C LYS A 71 -0.62 -0.25 -15.91
N SER A 72 -0.56 0.97 -16.47
CA SER A 72 -0.69 1.20 -17.92
C SER A 72 0.43 0.56 -18.75
N LYS A 73 1.57 0.25 -18.13
CA LYS A 73 2.73 -0.38 -18.78
C LYS A 73 2.92 -1.84 -18.37
N HIS A 74 2.45 -2.19 -17.18
CA HIS A 74 2.54 -3.52 -16.59
C HIS A 74 1.17 -3.89 -16.02
N PHE A 75 0.50 -4.89 -16.54
CA PHE A 75 -0.87 -5.24 -16.14
C PHE A 75 -1.03 -5.50 -14.63
N ASP A 76 0.00 -6.04 -13.99
CA ASP A 76 0.12 -6.33 -12.55
C ASP A 76 0.67 -5.15 -11.73
N GLY A 77 1.01 -4.02 -12.38
CA GLY A 77 1.54 -2.82 -11.75
C GLY A 77 0.52 -2.07 -10.89
N VAL A 78 1.05 -1.17 -10.08
CA VAL A 78 0.27 -0.26 -9.21
C VAL A 78 -0.53 0.70 -10.09
N PRO A 79 -1.80 1.02 -9.74
CA PRO A 79 -2.58 1.98 -10.51
C PRO A 79 -1.83 3.30 -10.72
N ASP A 80 -1.82 3.78 -11.96
CA ASP A 80 -1.00 4.93 -12.37
C ASP A 80 -1.22 6.16 -11.48
N GLU A 81 -2.47 6.47 -11.14
CA GLU A 81 -2.83 7.62 -10.30
C GLU A 81 -2.21 7.57 -8.90
N ILE A 82 -1.94 6.35 -8.42
CA ILE A 82 -1.34 6.11 -7.12
C ILE A 82 0.16 6.36 -7.16
N VAL A 83 0.82 5.87 -8.22
CA VAL A 83 2.24 6.12 -8.47
C VAL A 83 2.49 7.60 -8.70
N GLU A 84 1.68 8.26 -9.53
CA GLU A 84 1.74 9.70 -9.79
C GLU A 84 1.56 10.52 -8.51
N TYR A 85 0.55 10.17 -7.69
CA TYR A 85 0.34 10.82 -6.40
C TYR A 85 1.58 10.73 -5.52
N PHE A 86 2.20 9.56 -5.41
CA PHE A 86 3.42 9.39 -4.63
C PHE A 86 4.58 10.25 -5.16
N ILE A 87 4.82 10.25 -6.47
CA ILE A 87 5.85 11.08 -7.11
C ILE A 87 5.66 12.55 -6.78
N LEU A 88 4.41 13.05 -6.84
CA LEU A 88 4.09 14.43 -6.50
C LEU A 88 4.39 14.76 -5.03
N ARG A 89 4.04 13.87 -4.08
CA ARG A 89 4.33 14.08 -2.66
C ARG A 89 5.82 14.06 -2.35
N MET A 90 6.58 13.19 -3.02
CA MET A 90 8.05 13.17 -2.89
C MET A 90 8.68 14.45 -3.46
N ALA A 91 8.21 14.91 -4.62
CA ALA A 91 8.68 16.16 -5.22
C ALA A 91 8.37 17.38 -4.33
N GLU A 92 7.22 17.41 -3.66
CA GLU A 92 6.89 18.44 -2.68
C GLU A 92 7.80 18.41 -1.46
N LEU A 93 8.15 17.22 -0.96
CA LEU A 93 9.06 17.07 0.18
C LEU A 93 10.44 17.64 -0.16
N ILE A 94 10.98 17.29 -1.34
CA ILE A 94 12.29 17.76 -1.79
C ILE A 94 12.32 19.29 -1.91
N LYS A 95 11.25 19.92 -2.41
CA LYS A 95 11.16 21.39 -2.54
C LYS A 95 11.18 22.16 -1.21
N ARG A 96 10.96 21.47 -0.09
CA ARG A 96 10.93 22.07 1.26
C ARG A 96 12.27 21.99 1.97
N ILE A 97 13.23 21.24 1.42
CA ILE A 97 14.60 21.08 1.90
C ILE A 97 15.48 22.11 1.19
#